data_AF-A0A2H0A8S6-F1
#
_entry.id   AF-A0A2H0A8S6-F1
#
_cell.length_a   1.000
_cell.length_b   1.000
_cell.length_c   1.000
_cell.angle_alpha   90.00
_cell.angle_beta   90.00
_cell.angle_gamma   90.00
#
_symmetry.space_group_name_H-M   'P 1'
#
loop_
_entity.id
_entity.type
_entity.pdbx_description
1 polymer ?
#
loop_
_entity_poly.entity_id
_entity_poly.type
_entity_poly.pdbx_seq_one_letter_code
_entity_poly.pdbx_strand_id
1 'polypeptide(L)'
;ATLLSGLDAPTTTAGKSDPVPVLLRIKELAVLPNKVRGDLKGCFVLAEGKGNLATERVEVRLVTLSCVSKKGQSVIDQTVKGYIVDEDGKAGLRGIVSAKMGSMLARSALAGFLGGMGEAVQTSSMDFQTTALGTQTQLWSDTDTQNIVKGGIGGGISKSADQLEKFYLQLAEQTLPIIQVGATKIVTVVISEGINLEVKDAAIIN
;
A
#
# COMPACT_ATOMS: atom_id res chain seq x y z
N ALA A 1 -3.25 1.03 -25.91
CA ALA A 1 -2.32 0.01 -25.37
C ALA A 1 -3.08 -0.99 -24.52
N THR A 2 -2.45 -2.09 -24.12
CA THR A 2 -3.04 -3.06 -23.18
C THR A 2 -2.08 -3.38 -22.06
N LEU A 3 -2.61 -3.32 -20.85
CA LEU A 3 -1.94 -3.73 -19.63
C LEU A 3 -1.70 -5.24 -19.69
N LEU A 4 -0.46 -5.71 -19.67
CA LEU A 4 -0.17 -7.15 -19.69
C LEU A 4 -0.17 -7.75 -18.29
N SER A 5 0.36 -7.02 -17.32
CA SER A 5 0.35 -7.42 -15.91
C SER A 5 -0.72 -6.63 -15.17
N GLY A 6 -1.47 -7.29 -14.28
CA GLY A 6 -2.23 -6.59 -13.24
C GLY A 6 -1.28 -5.89 -12.27
N LEU A 7 -1.81 -5.02 -11.42
CA LEU A 7 -1.01 -4.32 -10.43
C LEU A 7 -1.78 -4.13 -9.13
N ASP A 8 -1.11 -4.34 -8.00
CA ASP A 8 -1.61 -4.04 -6.67
C ASP A 8 -0.82 -2.86 -6.10
N ALA A 9 -1.32 -1.63 -6.30
CA ALA A 9 -0.57 -0.45 -5.92
C ALA A 9 -0.81 -0.05 -4.46
N PRO A 10 0.24 0.14 -3.65
CA PRO A 10 0.11 0.71 -2.32
C PRO A 10 -0.33 2.19 -2.41
N THR A 11 -1.19 2.62 -1.48
CA THR A 11 -1.68 4.01 -1.42
C THR A 11 -0.98 4.88 -0.38
N THR A 12 -0.08 4.31 0.42
CA THR A 12 0.56 5.00 1.54
C THR A 12 1.79 5.78 1.10
N THR A 13 2.34 6.59 2.01
CA THR A 13 3.57 7.36 1.76
C THR A 13 4.74 6.44 1.38
N ALA A 14 4.78 5.20 1.88
CA ALA A 14 5.76 4.18 1.49
C ALA A 14 5.68 3.83 -0.01
N GLY A 15 4.47 3.82 -0.58
CA GLY A 15 4.26 3.65 -2.02
C GLY A 15 4.77 4.80 -2.89
N LYS A 16 5.23 5.92 -2.31
CA LYS A 16 6.01 6.93 -3.06
C LYS A 16 7.45 6.49 -3.31
N SER A 17 8.01 5.66 -2.43
CA SER A 17 9.42 5.26 -2.48
C SER A 17 9.65 3.99 -3.28
N ASP A 18 8.62 3.14 -3.41
CA ASP A 18 8.70 1.87 -4.14
C ASP A 18 7.42 1.66 -4.99
N PRO A 19 7.35 2.29 -6.18
CA PRO A 19 6.20 2.16 -7.06
C PRO A 19 6.22 0.80 -7.79
N VAL A 20 5.03 0.24 -8.04
CA VAL A 20 4.91 -1.11 -8.61
C VAL A 20 5.11 -1.07 -10.12
N PRO A 21 6.05 -1.86 -10.69
CA PRO A 21 6.26 -1.88 -12.13
C PRO A 21 5.09 -2.58 -12.85
N VAL A 22 4.71 -2.04 -14.00
CA VAL A 22 3.66 -2.57 -14.86
C VAL A 22 4.10 -2.55 -16.31
N LEU A 23 3.80 -3.64 -17.03
CA LEU A 23 4.17 -3.81 -18.43
C LEU A 23 2.96 -3.62 -19.33
N LEU A 24 3.12 -2.77 -20.36
CA LEU A 24 2.09 -2.51 -21.35
C LEU A 24 2.55 -2.92 -22.74
N ARG A 25 1.62 -3.41 -23.56
CA ARG A 25 1.82 -3.64 -25.00
C ARG A 25 1.06 -2.61 -25.81
N ILE A 26 1.75 -1.95 -26.73
CA ILE A 26 1.14 -1.03 -27.69
C ILE A 26 0.39 -1.85 -28.76
N LYS A 27 -0.92 -1.61 -28.90
CA LYS A 27 -1.80 -2.33 -29.84
C LYS A 27 -1.86 -1.71 -31.23
N GLU A 28 -1.68 -0.39 -31.32
CA GLU A 28 -1.91 0.39 -32.53
C GLU A 28 -0.81 1.42 -32.79
N LEU A 29 -0.82 2.01 -33.98
CA LEU A 29 0.09 3.07 -34.37
C LEU A 29 -0.08 4.29 -33.46
N ALA A 30 1.03 4.93 -33.09
CA ALA A 30 0.99 6.15 -32.30
C ALA A 30 0.43 7.30 -33.15
N VAL A 31 -0.50 8.08 -32.58
CA VAL A 31 -1.05 9.29 -33.21
C VAL A 31 -0.33 10.50 -32.64
N LEU A 32 0.46 11.18 -33.48
CA LEU A 32 1.17 12.40 -33.09
C LEU A 32 0.29 13.65 -33.30
N PRO A 33 0.60 14.79 -32.65
CA PRO A 33 -0.21 16.02 -32.69
C PRO A 33 -0.59 16.51 -34.10
N ASN A 34 0.21 16.21 -35.12
CA ASN A 34 -0.04 16.59 -36.52
C ASN A 34 -0.70 15.48 -37.36
N LYS A 35 -1.41 14.53 -36.72
CA LYS A 35 -1.97 13.31 -37.37
C LYS A 35 -0.93 12.41 -38.05
N VAL A 36 0.36 12.66 -37.81
CA VAL A 36 1.45 11.77 -38.23
C VAL A 36 1.33 10.47 -37.44
N ARG A 37 1.52 9.33 -38.11
CA ARG A 37 1.45 8.02 -37.48
C ARG A 37 2.85 7.46 -37.32
N GLY A 38 3.21 7.07 -36.09
CA GLY A 38 4.44 6.33 -35.80
C GLY A 38 4.16 4.83 -35.66
N ASP A 39 4.98 3.96 -36.26
CA ASP A 39 4.88 2.51 -36.06
C ASP A 39 5.52 2.10 -34.73
N LEU A 40 4.73 2.20 -33.66
CA LEU A 40 5.06 1.67 -32.33
C LEU A 40 4.26 0.40 -32.01
N LYS A 41 3.65 -0.23 -33.01
CA LYS A 41 2.80 -1.40 -32.78
C LYS A 41 3.63 -2.58 -32.30
N GLY A 42 3.23 -3.20 -31.19
CA GLY A 42 3.94 -4.32 -30.59
C GLY A 42 5.08 -3.93 -29.66
N CYS A 43 5.41 -2.64 -29.55
CA CYS A 43 6.34 -2.16 -28.53
C CYS A 43 5.81 -2.41 -27.12
N PHE A 44 6.75 -2.54 -26.20
CA PHE A 44 6.47 -2.64 -24.78
C PHE A 44 6.78 -1.31 -24.10
N VAL A 45 5.93 -0.93 -23.15
CA VAL A 45 6.17 0.23 -22.29
C VAL A 45 6.23 -0.27 -20.86
N LEU A 46 7.34 0.00 -20.19
CA LEU A 46 7.44 -0.15 -18.75
C LEU A 46 6.94 1.12 -18.10
N ALA A 47 6.10 0.95 -17.09
CA ALA A 47 5.57 2.04 -16.31
C ALA A 47 5.57 1.66 -14.82
N GLU A 48 5.44 2.65 -13.97
CA GLU A 48 5.41 2.50 -12.52
C GLU A 48 4.07 3.05 -11.99
N GLY A 49 3.42 2.30 -11.11
CA GLY A 49 2.10 2.60 -10.59
C GLY A 49 2.12 2.93 -9.10
N LYS A 50 1.43 4.00 -8.73
CA LYS A 50 1.19 4.39 -7.34
C LYS A 50 -0.29 4.61 -7.07
N GLY A 51 -0.79 4.08 -5.96
CA GLY A 51 -2.18 4.22 -5.56
C GLY A 51 -2.47 5.60 -4.97
N ASN A 52 -3.61 6.17 -5.33
CA ASN A 52 -4.18 7.36 -4.73
C ASN A 52 -5.59 7.02 -4.21
N LEU A 53 -5.71 6.93 -2.88
CA LEU A 53 -6.96 6.56 -2.22
C LEU A 53 -8.04 7.62 -2.38
N ALA A 54 -7.67 8.91 -2.50
CA ALA A 54 -8.64 9.99 -2.63
C ALA A 54 -9.42 9.94 -3.95
N THR A 55 -8.81 9.36 -4.99
CA THR A 55 -9.42 9.23 -6.32
C THR A 55 -9.71 7.78 -6.71
N GLU A 56 -9.45 6.83 -5.81
CA GLU A 56 -9.57 5.38 -6.02
C GLU A 56 -8.88 4.91 -7.32
N ARG A 57 -7.72 5.51 -7.60
CA ARG A 57 -6.99 5.32 -8.84
C ARG A 57 -5.51 5.06 -8.61
N VAL A 58 -4.92 4.30 -9.53
CA VAL A 58 -3.48 4.14 -9.64
C VAL A 58 -2.95 5.16 -10.63
N GLU A 59 -2.19 6.12 -10.13
CA GLU A 59 -1.40 7.03 -10.96
C GLU A 59 -0.25 6.23 -11.57
N VAL A 60 -0.26 6.08 -12.89
CA VAL A 60 0.77 5.34 -13.62
C VAL A 60 1.63 6.30 -14.43
N ARG A 61 2.95 6.21 -14.23
CA ARG A 61 3.96 7.00 -14.92
C ARG A 61 4.79 6.12 -15.83
N LEU A 62 5.00 6.55 -17.06
CA LEU A 62 5.84 5.81 -18.00
C LEU A 62 7.31 5.96 -17.60
N VAL A 63 8.10 4.91 -17.84
CA VAL A 63 9.54 4.87 -17.51
C VAL A 63 10.35 4.62 -18.78
N THR A 64 10.14 3.49 -19.45
CA THR A 64 10.87 3.14 -20.68
C THR A 64 9.93 2.60 -21.76
N LEU A 65 10.27 2.90 -23.01
CA LEU A 65 9.65 2.33 -24.21
C LEU A 65 10.71 1.46 -24.89
N SER A 66 10.38 0.17 -25.04
CA SER A 66 11.23 -0.80 -25.71
C SER A 66 10.53 -1.38 -26.94
N CYS A 67 11.16 -1.25 -28.11
CA CYS A 67 10.69 -1.80 -29.38
C CYS A 67 11.79 -2.59 -30.05
N VAL A 68 11.43 -3.65 -30.76
CA VAL A 68 12.35 -4.38 -31.64
C VAL A 68 11.82 -4.26 -33.06
N SER A 69 12.69 -3.92 -34.01
CA SER A 69 12.35 -3.91 -35.43
C SER A 69 11.88 -5.30 -35.87
N LYS A 70 10.96 -5.39 -36.83
CA LYS A 70 10.40 -6.67 -37.34
C LYS A 70 11.48 -7.65 -37.83
N LYS A 71 12.68 -7.17 -38.14
CA LYS A 71 13.82 -7.99 -38.57
C LYS A 71 14.82 -8.31 -37.45
N GLY A 72 14.54 -7.91 -36.20
CA GLY A 72 15.43 -8.13 -35.05
C GLY A 72 16.73 -7.30 -35.07
N GLN A 73 16.92 -6.45 -36.08
CA GLN A 73 18.18 -5.75 -36.35
C GLN A 73 18.35 -4.45 -35.57
N SER A 74 17.31 -3.94 -34.92
CA SER A 74 17.42 -2.74 -34.11
C SER A 74 16.52 -2.80 -32.89
N VAL A 75 17.07 -2.32 -31.77
CA VAL A 75 16.36 -2.16 -30.51
C VAL A 75 16.24 -0.68 -30.24
N ILE A 76 15.01 -0.23 -30.03
CA ILE A 76 14.71 1.09 -29.51
C ILE A 76 14.49 0.87 -28.02
N ASP A 77 15.36 1.42 -27.18
CA ASP A 77 15.16 1.41 -25.73
C ASP A 77 15.42 2.83 -25.23
N GLN A 78 14.34 3.53 -24.92
CA GLN A 78 14.37 4.95 -24.61
C GLN A 78 13.54 5.24 -23.37
N THR A 79 14.08 6.12 -22.52
CA THR A 79 13.33 6.65 -21.38
C THR A 79 12.22 7.55 -21.89
N VAL A 80 10.99 7.30 -21.44
CA VAL A 80 9.81 8.05 -21.86
C VAL A 80 9.07 8.55 -20.64
N LYS A 81 8.57 9.77 -20.72
CA LYS A 81 7.71 10.33 -19.67
C LYS A 81 6.32 10.52 -20.19
N GLY A 82 5.37 10.19 -19.34
CA GLY A 82 3.97 10.23 -19.68
C GLY A 82 3.13 9.64 -18.59
N TYR A 83 1.84 9.52 -18.89
CA TYR A 83 0.86 8.93 -18.00
C TYR A 83 -0.11 8.07 -18.78
N ILE A 84 -0.91 7.31 -18.03
CA ILE A 84 -1.93 6.43 -18.59
C ILE A 84 -3.30 7.00 -18.29
N VAL A 85 -4.19 6.84 -19.26
CA VAL A 85 -5.62 7.18 -19.19
C VAL A 85 -6.41 5.90 -19.30
N ASP A 86 -7.35 5.71 -18.37
CA ASP A 86 -8.26 4.58 -18.34
C ASP A 86 -9.32 4.68 -19.47
N GLU A 87 -10.10 3.63 -19.69
CA GLU A 87 -11.21 3.58 -20.64
C GLU A 87 -12.28 4.65 -20.36
N ASP A 88 -12.37 5.11 -19.11
CA ASP A 88 -13.26 6.21 -18.70
C ASP A 88 -12.71 7.62 -18.98
N GLY A 89 -11.57 7.72 -19.68
CA GLY A 89 -11.01 8.96 -20.18
C GLY A 89 -10.33 9.84 -19.13
N LYS A 90 -10.20 9.40 -17.87
CA LYS A 90 -9.44 10.15 -16.85
C LYS A 90 -8.08 9.52 -16.55
N ALA A 91 -7.16 10.36 -16.09
CA ALA A 91 -5.79 9.95 -15.78
C ALA A 91 -5.74 8.91 -14.64
N GLY A 92 -4.79 8.00 -14.75
CA GLY A 92 -4.63 6.86 -13.85
C GLY A 92 -5.65 5.75 -14.10
N LEU A 93 -5.39 4.58 -13.55
CA LEU A 93 -6.22 3.38 -13.69
C LEU A 93 -7.19 3.30 -12.52
N ARG A 94 -8.50 3.20 -12.80
CA ARG A 94 -9.47 2.87 -11.76
C ARG A 94 -9.24 1.43 -11.30
N GLY A 95 -9.25 1.22 -9.99
CA GLY A 95 -9.10 -0.09 -9.37
C GLY A 95 -10.02 -0.27 -8.18
N ILE A 96 -9.95 -1.46 -7.58
CA ILE A 96 -10.73 -1.81 -6.39
C ILE A 96 -9.87 -1.53 -5.16
N VAL A 97 -10.40 -0.73 -4.24
CA VAL A 97 -9.73 -0.46 -2.96
C VAL A 97 -9.90 -1.67 -2.06
N SER A 98 -8.79 -2.30 -1.68
CA SER A 98 -8.77 -3.36 -0.67
C SER A 98 -8.04 -2.85 0.56
N ALA A 99 -8.81 -2.44 1.57
CA ALA A 99 -8.29 -2.04 2.88
C ALA A 99 -8.43 -3.22 3.88
N LYS A 100 -7.31 -3.74 4.36
CA LYS A 100 -7.29 -4.82 5.37
C LYS A 100 -7.32 -4.30 6.81
N MET A 101 -7.14 -2.99 7.00
CA MET A 101 -7.05 -2.32 8.30
C MET A 101 -8.32 -2.46 9.18
N GLY A 102 -9.52 -2.52 8.60
CA GLY A 102 -10.76 -2.50 9.38
C GLY A 102 -10.88 -3.66 10.38
N SER A 103 -10.48 -4.87 9.98
CA SER A 103 -10.50 -6.04 10.87
C SER A 103 -9.45 -5.97 11.98
N MET A 104 -8.29 -5.35 11.71
CA MET A 104 -7.21 -5.20 12.69
C MET A 104 -7.52 -4.09 13.69
N LEU A 105 -8.05 -2.94 13.22
CA LEU A 105 -8.50 -1.85 14.07
C LEU A 105 -9.65 -2.27 14.99
N ALA A 106 -10.61 -3.08 14.50
CA ALA A 106 -11.67 -3.61 15.33
C ALA A 106 -11.13 -4.54 16.43
N ARG A 107 -10.12 -5.36 16.11
CA ARG A 107 -9.46 -6.24 17.08
C ARG A 107 -8.63 -5.47 18.10
N SER A 108 -7.90 -4.43 17.69
CA SER A 108 -7.15 -3.58 18.61
C SER A 108 -8.06 -2.76 19.52
N ALA A 109 -9.17 -2.21 18.99
CA ALA A 109 -10.18 -1.51 19.79
C ALA A 109 -10.83 -2.42 20.84
N LEU A 110 -11.15 -3.67 20.48
CA LEU A 110 -11.67 -4.66 21.43
C LEU A 110 -10.63 -5.01 22.51
N ALA A 111 -9.37 -5.22 22.11
CA ALA A 111 -8.28 -5.49 23.05
C ALA A 111 -8.06 -4.33 24.03
N GLY A 112 -8.03 -3.09 23.54
CA GLY A 112 -7.88 -1.89 24.38
C GLY A 112 -9.07 -1.67 25.33
N PHE A 113 -10.30 -1.95 24.89
CA PHE A 113 -11.48 -1.91 25.76
C PHE A 113 -11.39 -2.92 26.92
N LEU A 114 -10.96 -4.15 26.62
CA LEU A 114 -10.77 -5.19 27.64
C LEU A 114 -9.60 -4.86 28.59
N GLY A 115 -8.50 -4.30 28.07
CA GLY A 115 -7.37 -3.82 28.87
C GLY A 115 -7.76 -2.69 29.82
N GLY A 116 -8.49 -1.68 29.33
CA GLY A 116 -8.96 -0.55 30.13
C GLY A 116 -9.98 -0.93 31.20
N MET A 117 -10.85 -1.93 30.95
CA MET A 117 -11.71 -2.51 32.00
C MET A 117 -10.89 -3.26 33.05
N GLY A 118 -9.86 -3.99 32.64
CA GLY A 118 -8.94 -4.67 33.56
C GLY A 118 -8.19 -3.70 34.47
N GLU A 119 -7.69 -2.59 33.92
CA GLU A 119 -7.03 -1.53 34.68
C GLU A 119 -8.00 -0.83 35.63
N ALA A 120 -9.23 -0.52 35.20
CA ALA A 120 -10.26 0.04 36.06
C ALA A 120 -10.62 -0.88 37.23
N VAL A 121 -10.75 -2.19 37.00
CA VAL A 121 -10.97 -3.18 38.08
C VAL A 121 -9.75 -3.22 39.02
N GLN A 122 -8.53 -3.20 38.48
CA GLN A 122 -7.30 -3.17 39.28
C GLN A 122 -7.21 -1.93 40.18
N THR A 123 -7.50 -0.73 39.64
CA THR A 123 -7.54 0.53 40.41
C THR A 123 -8.69 0.55 41.42
N SER A 124 -9.85 -0.02 41.09
CA SER A 124 -10.99 -0.12 42.01
C SER A 124 -10.73 -1.06 43.19
N SER A 125 -9.85 -2.04 43.02
CA SER A 125 -9.42 -2.97 44.07
C SER A 125 -8.23 -2.47 44.90
N MET A 126 -7.75 -1.23 44.67
CA MET A 126 -6.75 -0.60 45.53
C MET A 126 -7.44 0.17 46.67
N ASP A 127 -7.46 -0.43 47.87
CA ASP A 127 -7.85 0.26 49.09
C ASP A 127 -6.69 1.13 49.60
N PHE A 128 -6.90 2.44 49.69
CA PHE A 128 -5.96 3.35 50.35
C PHE A 128 -6.32 3.45 51.84
N GLN A 129 -5.59 2.73 52.70
CA GLN A 129 -5.72 2.88 54.16
C GLN A 129 -4.75 3.98 54.64
N THR A 130 -5.29 5.17 54.90
CA THR A 130 -4.56 6.24 55.60
C THR A 130 -4.40 5.89 57.07
N THR A 131 -3.18 5.58 57.50
CA THR A 131 -2.87 5.39 58.93
C THR A 131 -2.67 6.74 59.63
N ALA A 132 -2.97 6.82 60.93
CA ALA A 132 -2.98 8.05 61.72
C ALA A 132 -1.61 8.78 61.84
N LEU A 133 -0.53 8.24 61.26
CA LEU A 133 0.80 8.83 61.20
C LEU A 133 1.12 9.54 59.86
N GLY A 134 0.18 9.59 58.91
CA GLY A 134 0.36 10.30 57.63
C GLY A 134 1.10 9.51 56.54
N THR A 135 1.46 8.25 56.80
CA THR A 135 2.06 7.37 55.79
C THR A 135 0.96 6.69 54.99
N GLN A 136 0.90 6.98 53.69
CA GLN A 136 0.05 6.24 52.74
C GLN A 136 0.76 4.95 52.35
N THR A 137 0.28 3.81 52.85
CA THR A 137 0.82 2.50 52.47
C THR A 137 -0.22 1.80 51.62
N GLN A 138 0.14 1.46 50.38
CA GLN A 138 -0.69 0.64 49.49
C GLN A 138 -0.76 -0.77 50.07
N LEU A 139 -1.85 -1.10 50.77
CA LEU A 139 -2.05 -2.42 51.35
C LEU A 139 -3.07 -3.18 50.51
N TRP A 140 -2.59 -4.20 49.77
CA TRP A 140 -3.46 -5.25 49.27
C TRP A 140 -3.99 -6.00 50.49
N SER A 141 -5.32 -5.98 50.70
CA SER A 141 -5.93 -6.60 51.88
C SER A 141 -5.74 -8.12 51.82
N ASP A 142 -4.78 -8.59 52.61
CA ASP A 142 -4.28 -9.96 52.67
C ASP A 142 -5.24 -10.86 53.47
N THR A 143 -6.43 -11.18 52.93
CA THR A 143 -7.22 -12.33 53.42
C THR A 143 -8.22 -12.90 52.41
N ASP A 144 -8.11 -12.59 51.12
CA ASP A 144 -8.96 -13.24 50.14
C ASP A 144 -8.12 -13.69 48.94
N THR A 145 -8.00 -15.00 48.76
CA THR A 145 -7.46 -15.59 47.54
C THR A 145 -8.20 -15.07 46.30
N GLN A 146 -9.42 -14.56 46.45
CA GLN A 146 -10.13 -13.83 45.40
C GLN A 146 -9.49 -12.48 45.01
N ASN A 147 -8.87 -11.74 45.93
CA ASN A 147 -8.33 -10.39 45.66
C ASN A 147 -6.89 -10.43 45.12
N ILE A 148 -6.08 -11.40 45.53
CA ILE A 148 -4.76 -11.66 44.93
C ILE A 148 -4.91 -12.25 43.51
N VAL A 149 -5.95 -13.07 43.28
CA VAL A 149 -6.32 -13.49 41.92
C VAL A 149 -6.82 -12.30 41.09
N LYS A 150 -7.66 -11.41 41.63
CA LYS A 150 -8.11 -10.20 40.90
C LYS A 150 -6.95 -9.24 40.58
N GLY A 151 -6.03 -9.00 41.51
CA GLY A 151 -4.85 -8.16 41.30
C GLY A 151 -3.76 -8.79 40.42
N GLY A 152 -3.55 -10.10 40.53
CA GLY A 152 -2.59 -10.87 39.73
C GLY A 152 -3.07 -11.15 38.30
N ILE A 153 -4.39 -11.27 38.10
CA ILE A 153 -5.01 -11.29 36.77
C ILE A 153 -4.95 -9.89 36.14
N GLY A 154 -5.17 -8.82 36.89
CA GLY A 154 -5.12 -7.44 36.37
C GLY A 154 -3.72 -7.01 35.89
N GLY A 155 -2.68 -7.21 36.71
CA GLY A 155 -1.31 -6.80 36.38
C GLY A 155 -0.57 -7.68 35.36
N GLY A 156 -0.97 -8.95 35.24
CA GLY A 156 -0.43 -9.89 34.24
C GLY A 156 -1.11 -9.76 32.87
N ILE A 157 -2.43 -9.48 32.85
CA ILE A 157 -3.17 -9.27 31.60
C ILE A 157 -2.85 -7.92 30.98
N SER A 158 -2.69 -6.83 31.75
CA SER A 158 -2.45 -5.49 31.19
C SER A 158 -1.18 -5.44 30.35
N LYS A 159 -0.05 -5.96 30.86
CA LYS A 159 1.22 -5.97 30.12
C LYS A 159 1.21 -6.87 28.88
N SER A 160 0.43 -7.95 28.90
CA SER A 160 0.21 -8.82 27.75
C SER A 160 -0.77 -8.21 26.74
N ALA A 161 -1.80 -7.51 27.19
CA ALA A 161 -2.74 -6.77 26.35
C ALA A 161 -2.04 -5.60 25.65
N ASP A 162 -1.19 -4.84 26.34
CA ASP A 162 -0.39 -3.76 25.75
C ASP A 162 0.57 -4.26 24.66
N GLN A 163 1.20 -5.43 24.88
CA GLN A 163 2.07 -6.06 23.88
C GLN A 163 1.26 -6.57 22.69
N LEU A 164 0.09 -7.13 22.95
CA LEU A 164 -0.80 -7.63 21.90
C LEU A 164 -1.40 -6.48 21.08
N GLU A 165 -1.78 -5.38 21.73
CA GLU A 165 -2.20 -4.14 21.07
C GLU A 165 -1.06 -3.58 20.23
N LYS A 166 0.15 -3.44 20.78
CA LYS A 166 1.33 -3.00 20.00
C LYS A 166 1.65 -3.93 18.84
N PHE A 167 1.53 -5.24 19.02
CA PHE A 167 1.71 -6.22 17.95
C PHE A 167 0.63 -6.08 16.86
N TYR A 168 -0.64 -5.92 17.25
CA TYR A 168 -1.73 -5.70 16.28
C TYR A 168 -1.68 -4.33 15.63
N LEU A 169 -1.19 -3.30 16.32
CA LEU A 169 -0.92 -1.97 15.76
C LEU A 169 0.22 -2.04 14.75
N GLN A 170 1.33 -2.70 15.08
CA GLN A 170 2.43 -2.94 14.13
C GLN A 170 1.98 -3.76 12.92
N LEU A 171 1.15 -4.78 13.13
CA LEU A 171 0.58 -5.56 12.05
C LEU A 171 -0.40 -4.73 11.21
N ALA A 172 -1.19 -3.86 11.84
CA ALA A 172 -2.10 -2.94 11.16
C ALA A 172 -1.31 -1.92 10.32
N GLU A 173 -0.23 -1.35 10.85
CA GLU A 173 0.70 -0.46 10.14
C GLU A 173 1.31 -1.14 8.91
N GLN A 174 1.57 -2.44 8.98
CA GLN A 174 2.04 -3.24 7.84
C GLN A 174 0.94 -3.59 6.82
N THR A 175 -0.35 -3.53 7.22
CA THR A 175 -1.47 -3.70 6.28
C THR A 175 -1.79 -2.42 5.52
N LEU A 176 -0.89 -2.05 4.62
CA LEU A 176 -1.08 -0.89 3.76
C LEU A 176 -2.32 -1.12 2.86
N PRO A 177 -3.24 -0.16 2.77
CA PRO A 177 -4.30 -0.20 1.78
C PRO A 177 -3.70 -0.27 0.37
N ILE A 178 -4.28 -1.12 -0.46
CA ILE A 178 -3.88 -1.31 -1.86
C ILE A 178 -5.05 -1.06 -2.80
N ILE A 179 -4.73 -0.62 -4.02
CA ILE A 179 -5.68 -0.52 -5.13
C ILE A 179 -5.32 -1.58 -6.15
N GLN A 180 -6.26 -2.50 -6.40
CA GLN A 180 -6.08 -3.63 -7.31
C GLN A 180 -6.58 -3.27 -8.70
N VAL A 181 -5.75 -3.49 -9.72
CA VAL A 181 -6.11 -3.32 -11.12
C VAL A 181 -5.88 -4.64 -11.86
N GLY A 182 -6.91 -5.13 -12.53
CA GLY A 182 -6.86 -6.36 -13.32
C GLY A 182 -5.93 -6.26 -14.55
N ALA A 183 -5.38 -7.40 -14.95
CA ALA A 183 -4.60 -7.53 -16.17
C ALA A 183 -5.48 -7.40 -17.44
N THR A 184 -4.85 -7.24 -18.60
CA THR A 184 -5.50 -7.21 -19.94
C THR A 184 -6.41 -6.00 -20.18
N LYS A 185 -6.36 -4.99 -19.31
CA LYS A 185 -7.15 -3.77 -19.45
C LYS A 185 -6.69 -2.91 -20.64
N ILE A 186 -7.62 -2.35 -21.40
CA ILE A 186 -7.29 -1.44 -22.51
C ILE A 186 -7.09 -0.05 -21.93
N VAL A 187 -6.00 0.60 -22.31
CA VAL A 187 -5.64 1.90 -21.75
C VAL A 187 -5.02 2.78 -22.83
N THR A 188 -5.15 4.09 -22.65
CA THR A 188 -4.53 5.08 -23.54
C THR A 188 -3.24 5.56 -22.90
N VAL A 189 -2.13 5.46 -23.64
CA VAL A 189 -0.82 5.93 -23.20
C VAL A 189 -0.61 7.32 -23.76
N VAL A 190 -0.35 8.29 -22.89
CA VAL A 190 -0.09 9.67 -23.26
C VAL A 190 1.37 9.97 -22.97
N ILE A 191 2.12 10.35 -24.01
CA ILE A 191 3.51 10.79 -23.89
C ILE A 191 3.50 12.30 -23.66
N SER A 192 4.11 12.75 -22.56
CA SER A 192 4.09 14.16 -22.16
C SER A 192 5.28 14.95 -22.71
N GLU A 193 6.43 14.31 -22.88
CA GLU A 193 7.65 14.94 -23.38
C GLU A 193 8.04 14.36 -24.74
N GLY A 194 8.43 15.22 -25.68
CA GLY A 194 8.92 14.77 -26.98
C GLY A 194 10.21 13.98 -26.83
N ILE A 195 10.27 12.80 -27.43
CA ILE A 195 11.44 11.93 -27.40
C ILE A 195 12.03 11.80 -28.80
N ASN A 196 13.35 11.86 -28.90
CA ASN A 196 14.05 11.39 -30.10
C ASN A 196 14.28 9.89 -29.95
N LEU A 197 13.76 9.11 -30.88
CA LEU A 197 13.96 7.67 -30.89
C LEU A 197 15.32 7.37 -31.50
N GLU A 198 16.35 7.17 -30.68
CA GLU A 198 17.62 6.66 -31.18
C GLU A 198 17.47 5.16 -31.43
N VAL A 199 17.70 4.77 -32.68
CA VAL A 199 17.68 3.38 -33.12
C VAL A 199 19.08 2.81 -32.87
N LYS A 200 19.20 1.88 -31.92
CA LYS A 200 20.47 1.15 -31.69
C LYS A 200 20.47 -0.10 -32.57
N ASP A 201 21.56 -0.32 -33.31
CA ASP A 201 21.75 -1.56 -34.07
C ASP A 201 21.87 -2.74 -33.10
N ALA A 202 21.03 -3.74 -33.28
CA ALA A 202 20.87 -4.92 -32.44
C ALA A 202 21.89 -6.02 -32.78
N ALA A 203 23.16 -5.66 -32.94
CA ALA A 203 24.24 -6.64 -33.05
C ALA A 203 24.63 -7.26 -31.69
N ILE A 204 23.86 -6.99 -30.62
CA ILE A 204 24.26 -7.26 -29.22
C ILE A 204 23.82 -8.65 -28.73
N ILE A 205 22.98 -9.38 -29.48
CA ILE A 205 22.62 -10.79 -29.15
C ILE A 205 23.26 -11.73 -30.16
N ASN A 206 24.53 -12.08 -29.90
CA ASN A 206 25.18 -13.31 -30.33
C ASN A 206 25.51 -14.14 -29.09
#